data_AF-A0A2V8MU99-F1
#
_entry.id   AF-A0A2V8MU99-F1
#
_cell.length_a   1.000
_cell.length_b   1.000
_cell.length_c   1.000
_cell.angle_alpha   90.00
_cell.angle_beta   90.00
_cell.angle_gamma   90.00
#
_symmetry.space_group_name_H-M   'P 1'
#
loop_
_entity.id
_entity.type
_entity.pdbx_description
1 polymer ?
#
loop_
_entity_poly.entity_id
_entity_poly.type
_entity_poly.pdbx_seq_one_letter_code
_entity_poly.pdbx_strand_id
1 'polypeptide(L)' 'SKTINYEFTVEDPKTWTKPWTAVIPWTKIDPEEQMYEYACHEDNYDIVHFLAGARAREKRGETK' A
#
# COMPACT_ATOMS: atom_id res chain seq x y z
N SER A 1 -18.08 -22.33 -2.79
CA SER A 1 -17.06 -21.33 -3.14
C SER A 1 -16.31 -20.93 -1.89
N LYS A 2 -14.97 -20.80 -1.92
CA LYS A 2 -14.14 -20.27 -0.80
C LYS A 2 -13.73 -18.81 -1.02
N THR A 3 -14.38 -18.14 -1.98
CA THR A 3 -14.03 -16.81 -2.47
C THR A 3 -15.29 -15.94 -2.51
N ILE A 4 -15.15 -14.67 -2.13
CA ILE A 4 -16.16 -13.63 -2.29
C ILE A 4 -15.67 -12.68 -3.39
N ASN A 5 -16.54 -12.28 -4.30
CA ASN A 5 -16.22 -11.24 -5.27
C ASN A 5 -16.51 -9.88 -4.65
N TYR A 6 -15.45 -9.14 -4.32
CA TYR A 6 -15.55 -7.74 -3.93
C TYR A 6 -15.65 -6.89 -5.20
N GLU A 7 -16.86 -6.45 -5.53
CA GLU A 7 -17.16 -5.68 -6.74
C GLU A 7 -17.52 -4.24 -6.39
N PHE A 8 -16.94 -3.29 -7.13
CA PHE A 8 -17.26 -1.88 -7.00
C PHE A 8 -17.14 -1.15 -8.34
N THR A 9 -17.92 -0.08 -8.48
CA THR A 9 -17.90 0.82 -9.65
C THR A 9 -17.37 2.19 -9.24
N VAL A 10 -16.47 2.73 -10.05
CA VAL A 10 -15.94 4.09 -9.88
C VAL A 10 -16.66 5.03 -10.84
N GLU A 11 -17.42 5.96 -10.28
CA GLU A 11 -18.16 7.01 -11.00
C GLU A 11 -17.52 8.38 -10.73
N ASP A 12 -16.39 8.66 -11.37
CA ASP A 12 -15.71 9.96 -11.26
C ASP A 12 -15.40 10.55 -12.65
N PRO A 13 -16.28 11.41 -13.19
CA PRO A 13 -16.10 12.01 -14.51
C PRO A 13 -15.06 13.14 -14.54
N LYS A 14 -14.59 13.63 -13.38
CA LYS A 14 -13.50 14.62 -13.33
C LYS A 14 -12.15 13.96 -13.58
N THR A 15 -12.03 12.68 -13.22
CA THR A 15 -10.80 11.89 -13.36
C THR A 15 -10.83 10.98 -14.59
N TRP A 16 -11.99 10.36 -14.89
CA TRP A 16 -12.11 9.31 -15.92
C TRP A 16 -13.10 9.66 -17.03
N THR A 17 -12.85 9.15 -18.25
CA THR A 17 -13.72 9.40 -19.43
C THR A 17 -15.03 8.63 -19.41
N LYS A 18 -15.14 7.59 -18.57
CA LYS A 18 -16.36 6.80 -18.34
C LYS A 18 -16.27 6.05 -17.01
N PRO A 19 -17.41 5.69 -16.39
CA PRO A 19 -17.43 4.77 -15.26
C PRO A 19 -16.79 3.42 -15.61
N TRP A 20 -16.18 2.80 -14.62
CA TRP A 20 -15.61 1.46 -14.74
C TRP A 20 -15.84 0.65 -13.47
N THR A 21 -15.91 -0.67 -13.62
CA THR A 21 -16.16 -1.62 -12.54
C THR A 21 -14.94 -2.51 -12.38
N ALA A 22 -14.53 -2.75 -11.13
CA ALA A 22 -13.53 -3.73 -10.79
C ALA A 22 -14.12 -4.83 -9.91
N VAL A 23 -13.60 -6.04 -10.09
CA VAL A 23 -13.91 -7.20 -9.27
C VAL A 23 -12.60 -7.72 -8.70
N ILE A 24 -12.54 -7.83 -7.37
CA ILE A 24 -11.42 -8.41 -6.65
C ILE A 24 -11.91 -9.69 -5.98
N PRO A 25 -11.49 -10.88 -6.45
CA PRO A 25 -11.81 -12.13 -5.79
C PRO A 25 -11.03 -12.23 -4.47
N TRP A 26 -11.73 -12.16 -3.34
CA TRP A 26 -11.16 -12.33 -2.01
C TRP A 26 -11.30 -13.76 -1.53
N THR A 27 -10.18 -14.42 -1.27
CA THR A 27 -10.15 -15.72 -0.61
C THR A 27 -10.26 -15.54 0.90
N LYS A 28 -10.91 -16.49 1.57
CA LYS A 28 -10.92 -16.52 3.05
C LYS A 28 -9.49 -16.67 3.58
N ILE A 29 -9.11 -15.85 4.55
CA ILE A 29 -7.86 -16.01 5.31
C ILE A 29 -7.91 -17.31 6.14
N ASP A 30 -6.76 -17.91 6.41
CA ASP A 30 -6.65 -19.02 7.36
C ASP A 30 -7.20 -18.57 8.73
N PRO A 31 -8.07 -19.35 9.40
CA PRO A 31 -8.57 -19.02 10.74
C PRO A 31 -7.50 -18.85 11.82
N GLU A 32 -6.30 -19.41 11.63
CA GLU A 32 -5.17 -19.28 12.55
C GLU A 32 -4.35 -17.99 12.30
N GLU A 33 -4.57 -17.33 11.16
CA GLU A 33 -3.87 -16.11 10.75
C GLU A 33 -4.66 -14.86 11.16
N GLN A 34 -3.94 -13.77 11.47
CA GLN A 34 -4.56 -12.49 11.82
C GLN A 34 -4.75 -11.63 10.57
N MET A 35 -5.92 -10.99 10.45
CA MET A 35 -6.13 -9.95 9.44
C MET A 35 -5.40 -8.68 9.88
N TYR A 36 -4.34 -8.33 9.17
CA TYR A 36 -3.58 -7.11 9.40
C TYR A 36 -4.23 -5.91 8.71
N GLU A 37 -4.07 -4.73 9.30
CA GLU A 37 -4.47 -3.48 8.65
C GLU A 37 -3.68 -3.32 7.34
N TYR A 38 -4.34 -2.83 6.29
CA TYR A 38 -3.66 -2.31 5.11
C TYR A 38 -3.00 -0.96 5.46
N ALA A 39 -2.05 -0.97 6.38
CA ALA A 39 -1.06 0.07 6.50
C ALA A 39 0.04 -0.27 5.48
N CYS A 40 0.67 0.74 4.87
CA CYS A 40 1.88 0.53 4.08
C CYS A 40 2.92 -0.14 4.98
N HIS A 41 3.00 -1.47 4.91
CA HIS A 41 4.10 -2.25 5.44
C HIS A 41 5.29 -2.04 4.50
N GLU A 42 5.81 -0.81 4.44
CA GLU A 42 7.11 -0.48 3.82
C GLU A 42 8.26 -1.06 4.70
N ASP A 43 8.11 -2.33 5.08
CA ASP A 43 9.07 -3.28 5.64
C ASP A 43 10.07 -2.71 6.64
N ASN A 44 9.66 -1.77 7.49
CA ASN A 44 10.54 -1.06 8.41
C ASN A 44 11.80 -0.47 7.72
N TYR A 45 11.84 -0.35 6.38
CA TYR A 45 12.99 0.17 5.66
C TYR A 45 13.08 1.68 5.74
N ASP A 46 12.01 2.34 6.17
CA ASP A 46 12.00 3.78 6.39
C ASP A 46 13.14 4.20 7.30
N ILE A 47 13.40 3.47 8.40
CA ILE A 47 14.53 3.83 9.28
C ILE A 47 15.87 3.67 8.56
N VAL A 48 16.01 2.66 7.70
CA VAL A 48 17.23 2.44 6.91
C VAL A 48 17.41 3.56 5.88
N HIS A 49 16.34 3.94 5.17
CA HIS A 49 16.35 5.03 4.20
C HIS A 49 16.64 6.39 4.86
N PHE A 50 16.01 6.68 6.01
CA PHE A 50 16.27 7.89 6.79
C PHE A 50 17.73 7.98 7.23
N LEU A 51 18.28 6.89 7.80
CA LEU A 51 19.67 6.85 8.23
C LEU A 51 20.66 6.93 7.07
N ALA A 52 20.39 6.26 5.95
CA ALA A 52 21.20 6.35 4.74
C ALA A 52 21.25 7.79 4.20
N GLY A 53 20.10 8.47 4.16
CA GLY A 53 20.01 9.88 3.79
C GLY A 53 20.81 10.78 4.73
N ALA A 54 20.69 10.58 6.05
CA ALA A 54 21.46 11.34 7.05
C ALA A 54 22.98 11.14 6.88
N ARG A 55 23.45 9.91 6.70
CA ARG A 55 24.88 9.61 6.46
C ARG A 55 25.40 10.21 5.17
N ALA A 56 24.57 10.26 4.12
CA ALA A 56 24.95 10.90 2.87
C ALA A 56 25.12 12.43 3.05
N ARG A 57 24.27 13.08 3.86
CA ARG A 57 24.39 14.51 4.21
C ARG A 57 25.65 14.79 5.02
N GLU A 58 25.94 13.97 6.03
CA GLU A 58 27.18 14.04 6.82
C GLU A 58 28.43 13.96 5.94
N LYS A 59 28.48 13.02 4.99
CA LYS A 59 29.59 12.89 4.03
C LYS A 59 29.79 14.12 3.14
N ARG A 60 28.71 14.86 2.85
CA ARG A 60 28.75 16.08 2.05
C ARG A 60 29.06 17.33 2.88
N GLY A 61 29.21 17.21 4.21
CA GLY A 61 29.42 18.35 5.10
C GLY A 61 28.17 19.23 5.26
N GLU A 62 26.99 18.68 4.95
CA GLU A 62 25.72 19.38 5.09
C GLU A 62 25.27 19.30 6.57
N THR A 63 25.56 20.34 7.35
CA THR A 63 24.94 20.54 8.66
C THR A 63 23.56 21.19 8.52
N LYS A 64 22.66 20.86 9.46
CA LYS A 64 21.33 21.48 9.58
C LYS A 64 21.40 23.00 9.66
#